data_AF-A0A4C1VJD3-F1
#
_entry.id   AF-A0A4C1VJD3-F1
#
_cell.length_a   1.000
_cell.length_b   1.000
_cell.length_c   1.000
_cell.angle_alpha   90.00
_cell.angle_beta   90.00
_cell.angle_gamma   90.00
#
_symmetry.space_group_name_H-M   'P 1'
#
loop_
_entity.id
_entity.type
_entity.pdbx_description
1 polymer ?
#
loop_
_entity_poly.entity_id
_entity_poly.type
_entity_poly.pdbx_seq_one_letter_code
_entity_poly.pdbx_strand_id
1 'polypeptide(L)'
;MEVISRDWWERHRTEGYAHLPLRLKPGQYTEDLGCVRPEEKDKVFADSRRYFIGGCNLLDDLEFLAKPQGTELASDFRLVATGKIRVRWSVIRQVQATERGTTDRSQTTSSSALLSGADAALRRYRRARATLAAAAKGLDLPLESGIGTPGDGSEELDSTDDDS
;
A
#
# COMPACT_ATOMS: atom_id res chain seq x y z
N MET A 1 -1.54 -0.59 -17.27
CA MET A 1 -2.69 -1.49 -17.48
C MET A 1 -2.32 -2.49 -18.55
N GLU A 2 -2.66 -3.75 -18.36
CA GLU A 2 -2.47 -4.81 -19.34
C GLU A 2 -3.82 -5.20 -19.95
N VAL A 3 -3.87 -5.35 -21.27
CA VAL A 3 -5.05 -5.77 -22.02
C VAL A 3 -4.84 -7.22 -22.41
N ILE A 4 -5.70 -8.09 -21.88
CA ILE A 4 -5.61 -9.54 -22.10
C ILE A 4 -6.87 -10.00 -22.83
N SER A 5 -6.68 -10.76 -23.91
CA SER A 5 -7.75 -11.50 -24.58
C SER A 5 -7.72 -12.97 -24.15
N ARG A 6 -8.85 -13.66 -24.27
CA ARG A 6 -8.95 -15.10 -24.08
C ARG A 6 -9.55 -15.72 -25.33
N ASP A 7 -8.87 -16.71 -25.88
CA ASP A 7 -9.40 -17.45 -27.03
C ASP A 7 -10.31 -18.61 -26.60
N TRP A 8 -10.87 -19.33 -27.58
CA TRP A 8 -11.79 -20.45 -27.35
C TRP A 8 -11.11 -21.69 -26.74
N TRP A 9 -9.77 -21.75 -26.72
CA TRP A 9 -8.99 -22.76 -26.02
C TRP A 9 -8.65 -22.32 -24.58
N GLU A 10 -9.32 -21.27 -24.08
CA GLU A 10 -9.05 -20.65 -22.77
C GLU A 10 -7.63 -20.11 -22.61
N ARG A 11 -6.88 -19.96 -23.72
CA ARG A 11 -5.55 -19.40 -23.64
C ARG A 11 -5.65 -17.88 -23.53
N HIS A 12 -4.92 -17.36 -22.56
CA HIS A 12 -4.76 -15.93 -22.36
C HIS A 12 -3.66 -15.36 -23.25
N ARG A 13 -3.92 -14.19 -23.86
CA ARG A 13 -2.91 -13.48 -24.62
C ARG A 13 -2.86 -12.00 -24.28
N THR A 14 -1.67 -11.44 -24.19
CA THR A 14 -1.50 -10.00 -24.01
C THR A 14 -1.67 -9.28 -25.36
N GLU A 15 -2.73 -8.50 -25.48
CA GLU A 15 -3.04 -7.69 -26.67
C GLU A 15 -2.30 -6.36 -26.67
N GLY A 16 -1.92 -5.86 -25.49
CA GLY A 16 -1.11 -4.67 -25.35
C GLY A 16 -1.17 -4.08 -23.95
N TYR A 17 -0.44 -2.99 -23.79
CA TYR A 17 -0.33 -2.24 -22.56
C TYR A 17 -0.78 -0.81 -22.80
N ALA A 18 -1.34 -0.21 -21.75
CA ALA A 18 -1.71 1.20 -21.73
C ALA A 18 -1.26 1.83 -20.41
N HIS A 19 -0.74 3.05 -20.49
CA HIS A 19 -0.43 3.85 -19.32
C HIS A 19 -1.59 4.81 -19.04
N LEU A 20 -2.03 4.89 -17.78
CA LEU A 20 -3.06 5.80 -17.30
C LEU A 20 -2.65 6.36 -15.94
N PRO A 21 -2.29 7.65 -15.83
CA PRO A 21 -2.10 8.29 -14.55
C PRO A 21 -3.45 8.51 -13.86
N LEU A 22 -3.67 7.87 -12.72
CA LEU A 22 -4.94 8.00 -11.98
C LEU A 22 -5.05 9.35 -11.29
N ARG A 23 -6.15 10.07 -11.55
CA ARG A 23 -6.51 11.28 -10.80
C ARG A 23 -6.97 10.91 -9.40
N LEU A 24 -6.51 11.65 -8.39
CA LEU A 24 -6.89 11.43 -6.99
C LEU A 24 -8.02 12.35 -6.49
N LYS A 25 -8.45 13.31 -7.31
CA LYS A 25 -9.57 14.20 -6.97
C LYS A 25 -10.89 13.42 -7.07
N PRO A 26 -11.79 13.52 -6.07
CA PRO A 26 -13.08 12.86 -6.13
C PRO A 26 -13.88 13.23 -7.38
N GLY A 27 -14.53 12.25 -7.99
CA GLY A 27 -15.27 12.44 -9.23
C GLY A 27 -15.35 11.17 -10.08
N GLN A 28 -16.08 11.24 -11.18
CA GLN A 28 -16.15 10.20 -12.20
C GLN A 28 -15.33 10.63 -13.42
N TYR A 29 -14.53 9.72 -13.96
CA TYR A 29 -13.63 9.99 -15.08
C TYR A 29 -13.78 8.91 -16.14
N THR A 30 -13.58 9.29 -17.39
CA THR A 30 -13.52 8.38 -18.54
C THR A 30 -12.42 8.86 -19.46
N GLU A 31 -11.52 7.96 -19.85
CA GLU A 31 -10.46 8.25 -20.80
C GLU A 31 -10.36 7.12 -21.85
N ASP A 32 -10.11 7.53 -23.10
CA ASP A 32 -9.82 6.63 -24.20
C ASP A 32 -8.29 6.53 -24.35
N LEU A 33 -7.76 5.33 -24.18
CA LEU A 33 -6.33 5.07 -24.16
C LEU A 33 -5.92 4.25 -25.37
N GLY A 34 -4.85 4.68 -26.02
CA GLY A 34 -4.15 3.85 -27.00
C GLY A 34 -3.37 2.75 -26.32
N CYS A 35 -3.44 1.55 -26.89
CA CYS A 35 -2.66 0.40 -26.45
C CYS A 35 -1.47 0.21 -27.38
N VAL A 36 -0.32 -0.07 -26.78
CA VAL A 36 0.90 -0.43 -27.48
C VAL A 36 1.40 -1.77 -26.99
N ARG A 37 2.05 -2.53 -27.86
CA ARG A 37 2.67 -3.79 -27.50
C ARG A 37 4.10 -3.82 -28.02
N PRO A 38 5.06 -4.33 -27.25
CA PRO A 38 6.37 -4.66 -27.78
C PRO A 38 6.25 -5.79 -28.82
N GLU A 39 7.01 -5.67 -29.89
CA GLU A 39 7.08 -6.64 -30.96
C GLU A 39 8.54 -6.79 -31.38
N GLU A 40 8.96 -8.04 -31.55
CA GLU A 40 10.31 -8.37 -31.96
C GLU A 40 10.53 -7.94 -33.41
N LYS A 41 11.79 -7.71 -33.79
CA LYS A 41 12.12 -7.33 -35.17
C LYS A 41 11.76 -8.42 -36.18
N ASP A 42 11.88 -9.69 -35.80
CA ASP A 42 11.48 -10.80 -36.63
C ASP A 42 10.00 -11.12 -36.44
N LYS A 43 9.20 -10.73 -37.42
CA LYS A 43 7.75 -10.89 -37.41
C LYS A 43 7.30 -12.35 -37.31
N VAL A 44 8.02 -13.28 -37.95
CA VAL A 44 7.62 -14.70 -37.98
C VAL A 44 7.81 -15.33 -36.60
N PHE A 45 8.95 -15.05 -35.95
CA PHE A 45 9.17 -15.49 -34.58
C PHE A 45 8.24 -14.78 -33.60
N ALA A 46 7.97 -13.48 -33.79
CA ALA A 46 7.04 -12.73 -32.94
C ALA A 46 5.63 -13.33 -32.97
N ASP A 47 5.09 -13.61 -34.16
CA ASP A 47 3.75 -14.19 -34.33
C ASP A 47 3.68 -15.61 -33.75
N SER A 48 4.73 -16.43 -33.95
CA SER A 48 4.81 -17.78 -33.40
C SER A 48 4.88 -17.76 -31.86
N ARG A 49 5.77 -16.96 -31.27
CA ARG A 49 5.87 -16.84 -29.80
C ARG A 49 4.58 -16.34 -29.20
N ARG A 50 3.95 -15.33 -29.81
CA ARG A 50 2.64 -14.87 -29.38
C ARG A 50 1.59 -15.98 -29.48
N TYR A 51 1.67 -16.81 -30.53
CA TYR A 51 0.79 -17.96 -30.68
C TYR A 51 1.08 -19.08 -29.67
N PHE A 52 2.28 -19.31 -29.17
CA PHE A 52 2.52 -20.42 -28.24
C PHE A 52 2.60 -20.01 -26.77
N ILE A 53 3.23 -18.86 -26.50
CA ILE A 53 3.53 -18.35 -25.15
C ILE A 53 2.43 -17.38 -24.68
N GLY A 54 1.66 -16.81 -25.62
CA GLY A 54 0.55 -15.91 -25.31
C GLY A 54 0.96 -14.46 -25.08
N GLY A 55 2.23 -14.13 -25.04
CA GLY A 55 2.66 -12.76 -24.77
C GLY A 55 4.08 -12.47 -25.20
N CYS A 56 4.46 -11.21 -25.02
CA CYS A 56 5.76 -10.69 -25.40
C CYS A 56 6.49 -10.23 -24.13
N ASN A 57 7.49 -11.00 -23.70
CA ASN A 57 8.26 -10.78 -22.46
C ASN A 57 9.39 -9.75 -22.63
N LEU A 58 9.30 -8.89 -23.65
CA LEU A 58 10.37 -7.95 -24.01
C LEU A 58 10.37 -6.69 -23.15
N LEU A 59 9.31 -6.46 -22.39
CA LEU A 59 9.21 -5.29 -21.53
C LEU A 59 9.51 -5.69 -20.09
N ASP A 60 10.74 -5.42 -19.66
CA ASP A 60 11.17 -5.68 -18.28
C ASP A 60 10.49 -4.73 -17.29
N ASP A 61 10.26 -3.47 -17.70
CA ASP A 61 9.68 -2.43 -16.85
C ASP A 61 8.51 -1.70 -17.56
N LEU A 62 7.35 -1.69 -16.90
CA LEU A 62 6.15 -1.00 -17.35
C LEU A 62 6.27 0.53 -17.22
N GLU A 63 7.20 1.06 -16.43
CA GLU A 63 7.47 2.50 -16.34
C GLU A 63 7.86 3.12 -17.68
N PHE A 64 8.43 2.30 -18.58
CA PHE A 64 8.71 2.69 -19.96
C PHE A 64 7.47 3.24 -20.69
N LEU A 65 6.28 2.74 -20.37
CA LEU A 65 5.01 3.22 -20.96
C LEU A 65 4.61 4.61 -20.44
N ALA A 66 5.07 4.99 -19.24
CA ALA A 66 4.81 6.29 -18.65
C ALA A 66 5.74 7.37 -19.21
N LYS A 67 7.00 7.00 -19.47
CA LYS A 67 8.04 7.86 -20.03
C LYS A 67 8.68 7.09 -21.17
N PRO A 68 8.19 7.22 -22.41
CA PRO A 68 8.90 6.69 -23.56
C PRO A 68 10.21 7.49 -23.68
N GLN A 69 11.28 7.01 -23.05
CA GLN A 69 12.59 7.62 -23.12
C GLN A 69 12.98 7.67 -24.59
N GLY A 70 13.16 8.88 -25.10
CA GLY A 70 13.49 9.09 -26.49
C GLY A 70 14.82 8.40 -26.81
N THR A 71 14.84 7.69 -27.94
CA THR A 71 16.04 7.22 -28.67
C THR A 71 16.68 5.89 -28.26
N GLU A 72 16.42 5.34 -27.06
CA GLU A 72 16.83 3.97 -26.72
C GLU A 72 15.60 3.07 -26.60
N LEU A 73 14.86 2.94 -27.71
CA LEU A 73 14.06 1.74 -27.91
C LEU A 73 15.05 0.58 -27.76
N ALA A 74 14.89 -0.24 -26.72
CA ALA A 74 15.78 -1.37 -26.48
C ALA A 74 16.02 -2.07 -27.82
N SER A 75 17.30 -2.23 -28.17
CA SER A 75 17.75 -2.51 -29.54
C SER A 75 17.18 -3.81 -30.15
N ASP A 76 16.45 -4.58 -29.37
CA ASP A 76 15.86 -5.88 -29.59
C ASP A 76 14.36 -5.84 -29.99
N PHE A 77 13.62 -4.77 -29.69
CA PHE A 77 12.17 -4.72 -30.01
C PHE A 77 11.67 -3.36 -30.50
N ARG A 78 10.44 -3.34 -31.01
CA ARG A 78 9.72 -2.13 -31.42
C ARG A 78 8.34 -2.07 -30.77
N LEU A 79 7.83 -0.86 -30.52
CA LEU A 79 6.44 -0.69 -30.09
C LEU A 79 5.52 -0.65 -31.31
N VAL A 80 4.43 -1.40 -31.24
CA VAL A 80 3.36 -1.41 -32.23
C VAL A 80 2.05 -1.04 -31.57
N ALA A 81 1.32 -0.09 -32.17
CA ALA A 81 -0.02 0.26 -31.73
C ALA A 81 -0.99 -0.87 -32.10
N THR A 82 -1.75 -1.36 -31.12
CA THR A 82 -2.65 -2.52 -31.32
C THR A 82 -4.11 -2.12 -31.37
N GLY A 83 -4.56 -1.30 -30.41
CA GLY A 83 -5.96 -0.92 -30.29
C GLY A 83 -6.19 0.24 -29.34
N LYS A 84 -7.46 0.44 -28.96
CA LYS A 84 -7.87 1.43 -27.96
C LYS A 84 -8.79 0.79 -26.94
N ILE A 85 -8.65 1.21 -25.70
CA ILE A 85 -9.56 0.84 -24.61
C ILE A 85 -10.20 2.11 -24.06
N ARG A 86 -11.46 2.00 -23.64
CA ARG A 86 -12.16 3.03 -22.89
C ARG A 86 -12.19 2.63 -21.43
N VAL A 87 -11.56 3.43 -20.57
CA VAL A 87 -11.50 3.17 -19.14
C VAL A 87 -12.36 4.19 -18.41
N ARG A 88 -13.27 3.71 -17.56
CA ARG A 88 -14.10 4.53 -16.69
C ARG A 88 -13.81 4.18 -15.24
N TRP A 89 -13.53 5.18 -14.42
CA TRP A 89 -13.29 5.00 -12.98
C TRP A 89 -13.92 6.12 -12.16
N SER A 90 -14.16 5.82 -10.89
CA SER A 90 -14.71 6.77 -9.91
C SER A 90 -13.76 6.88 -8.74
N VAL A 91 -13.52 8.10 -8.27
CA VAL A 91 -12.69 8.40 -7.12
C VAL A 91 -13.61 8.89 -6.01
N ILE A 92 -13.60 8.19 -4.88
CA ILE A 92 -14.42 8.50 -3.71
C ILE A 92 -13.48 8.88 -2.58
N ARG A 93 -13.73 10.03 -1.95
CA ARG A 93 -13.01 10.44 -0.74
C ARG A 93 -13.85 10.11 0.47
N GLN A 94 -13.36 9.17 1.28
CA GLN A 94 -13.93 8.89 2.58
C GLN A 94 -13.22 9.76 3.62
N VAL A 95 -13.97 10.62 4.30
CA VAL A 95 -13.51 11.31 5.50
C VAL A 95 -14.35 10.79 6.65
N GLN A 96 -13.70 10.37 7.74
CA GLN A 96 -14.43 10.08 8.96
C GLN A 96 -14.84 11.40 9.58
N ALA A 97 -16.14 11.65 9.65
CA ALA A 97 -16.65 12.71 10.50
C ALA A 97 -16.27 12.34 11.94
N THR A 98 -15.38 13.11 12.56
CA THR A 98 -15.30 13.13 14.01
C THR A 98 -16.61 13.75 14.48
N GLU A 99 -17.59 12.91 14.77
CA GLU A 99 -18.85 13.36 15.39
C GLU A 99 -18.50 14.03 16.71
N ARG A 100 -18.57 15.35 16.74
CA ARG A 100 -18.62 16.12 17.97
C ARG A 100 -20.00 15.87 18.57
N GLY A 101 -20.05 14.83 19.39
CA GLY A 101 -20.99 14.61 20.48
C GLY A 101 -22.46 14.87 20.19
N THR A 102 -23.22 13.79 20.02
CA THR A 102 -24.46 13.62 20.78
C THR A 102 -24.62 12.14 21.12
N THR A 103 -24.83 11.88 22.40
CA THR A 103 -25.27 10.59 22.93
C THR A 103 -26.62 10.24 22.31
N ASP A 104 -26.65 9.33 21.33
CA ASP A 104 -27.77 8.41 21.25
C ASP A 104 -27.36 7.08 20.62
N ARG A 105 -27.96 6.04 21.18
CA ARG A 105 -27.58 4.64 21.06
C ARG A 105 -28.12 4.08 19.74
N SER A 106 -27.23 3.76 18.79
CA SER A 106 -27.55 2.75 17.77
C SER A 106 -26.30 2.06 17.21
N GLN A 107 -26.46 0.78 16.91
CA GLN A 107 -25.44 -0.23 16.75
C GLN A 107 -24.78 -0.16 15.37
N THR A 108 -23.55 0.35 15.32
CA THR A 108 -22.44 -0.16 14.49
C THR A 108 -21.21 0.68 14.81
N THR A 109 -20.49 0.32 15.89
CA THR A 109 -19.21 0.95 16.20
C THR A 109 -18.20 0.51 15.16
N SER A 110 -18.04 1.32 14.10
CA SER A 110 -16.92 1.21 13.17
C SER A 110 -15.61 1.11 13.97
N SER A 111 -14.64 0.34 13.47
CA SER A 111 -13.33 0.16 14.12
C SER A 111 -12.65 1.49 14.46
N SER A 112 -12.91 2.53 13.65
CA SER A 112 -12.43 3.89 13.90
C SER A 112 -13.05 4.55 15.13
N ALA A 113 -14.34 4.34 15.40
CA ALA A 113 -15.01 4.89 16.59
C ALA A 113 -14.43 4.27 17.87
N LEU A 114 -14.13 2.97 17.84
CA LEU A 114 -13.47 2.27 18.95
C LEU A 114 -12.05 2.80 19.19
N LEU A 115 -11.26 2.95 18.12
CA LEU A 115 -9.89 3.50 18.20
C LEU A 115 -9.88 4.95 18.70
N SER A 116 -10.83 5.78 18.24
CA SER A 116 -10.97 7.17 18.70
C SER A 116 -11.30 7.24 20.20
N GLY A 117 -12.22 6.38 20.66
CA GLY A 117 -12.55 6.26 22.08
C GLY A 117 -11.36 5.83 22.94
N ALA A 118 -10.60 4.84 22.49
CA ALA A 118 -9.40 4.36 23.18
C ALA A 118 -8.32 5.46 23.28
N ASP A 119 -8.07 6.20 22.20
CA ASP A 119 -7.07 7.27 22.17
C ASP A 119 -7.50 8.49 23.01
N ALA A 120 -8.81 8.78 23.08
CA ALA A 120 -9.35 9.78 24.00
C ALA A 120 -9.16 9.38 25.48
N ALA A 121 -9.40 8.10 25.83
CA ALA A 121 -9.18 7.59 27.17
C ALA A 121 -7.70 7.65 27.57
N LEU A 122 -6.78 7.24 26.69
CA LEU A 122 -5.34 7.30 26.93
C LEU A 122 -4.85 8.74 27.16
N ARG A 123 -5.36 9.72 26.39
CA ARG A 123 -5.03 11.14 26.60
C ARG A 123 -5.51 11.66 27.95
N ARG A 124 -6.72 11.30 28.38
CA ARG A 124 -7.25 11.68 29.69
C ARG A 124 -6.41 11.06 30.81
N TYR A 125 -6.05 9.79 30.70
CA TYR A 125 -5.19 9.10 31.66
C TYR A 125 -3.81 9.77 31.78
N ARG A 126 -3.14 10.04 30.65
CA ARG A 126 -1.84 10.73 30.64
C ARG A 126 -1.91 12.12 31.28
N ARG A 127 -2.98 12.87 31.01
CA ARG A 127 -3.20 14.19 31.61
C ARG A 127 -3.41 14.09 33.12
N ALA A 128 -4.28 13.18 33.57
CA ALA A 128 -4.52 12.95 34.99
C ALA A 128 -3.25 12.51 35.73
N ARG A 129 -2.45 11.64 35.13
CA ARG A 129 -1.17 11.20 35.69
C ARG A 129 -0.16 12.35 35.80
N ALA A 130 -0.08 13.20 34.77
CA ALA A 130 0.79 14.38 34.81
C ALA A 130 0.35 15.39 35.89
N THR A 131 -0.96 15.60 36.05
CA THR A 131 -1.48 16.48 37.12
C THR A 131 -1.19 15.92 38.51
N LEU A 132 -1.33 14.60 38.70
CA LEU A 132 -1.01 13.96 39.98
C LEU A 132 0.48 14.02 40.30
N ALA A 133 1.36 13.80 39.31
CA ALA A 133 2.80 13.93 39.49
C ALA A 133 3.22 15.39 39.81
N ALA A 134 2.57 16.38 39.19
CA ALA A 134 2.80 17.79 39.51
C ALA A 134 2.30 18.17 40.91
N ALA A 135 1.14 17.66 41.33
CA ALA A 135 0.62 17.85 42.67
C ALA A 135 1.48 17.16 43.73
N ALA A 136 2.01 15.97 43.43
CA ALA A 136 2.92 15.23 44.30
C ALA A 136 4.26 15.98 44.52
N LYS A 137 4.78 16.69 43.51
CA LYS A 137 5.96 17.56 43.69
C LYS A 137 5.70 18.81 44.55
N GLY A 138 4.44 19.20 44.73
CA GLY A 138 4.05 20.30 45.64
C GLY A 138 3.86 19.85 47.08
N LEU A 139 3.90 18.54 47.34
CA LEU A 139 3.81 17.92 48.66
C LEU A 139 5.14 17.23 48.96
N ASP A 140 6.12 18.01 49.44
CA ASP A 140 7.27 17.43 50.13
C ASP A 140 6.80 16.89 51.48
N LEU A 141 6.36 15.63 51.47
CA LEU A 141 6.22 14.79 52.65
C LEU A 141 7.07 13.53 52.45
N PRO A 142 7.99 13.23 53.37
CA PRO A 142 8.79 12.02 53.30
C PRO A 142 7.91 10.85 53.76
N LEU A 143 7.57 9.96 52.83
CA LEU A 143 7.05 8.64 53.17
C LEU A 143 7.92 7.59 52.50
N GLU A 144 8.43 6.72 53.36
CA GLU A 144 9.47 5.75 53.14
C GLU A 144 9.16 4.73 52.04
N SER A 145 10.26 4.15 51.57
CA SER A 145 10.41 2.91 50.82
C SER A 145 9.39 1.82 51.15
N GLY A 146 8.78 1.24 50.11
CA GLY A 146 8.09 -0.03 50.25
C GLY A 146 7.32 -0.51 49.02
N ILE A 147 7.96 -1.44 48.28
CA ILE A 147 7.35 -2.61 47.61
C ILE A 147 6.86 -2.44 46.16
N GLY A 148 7.60 -3.07 45.24
CA GLY A 148 6.99 -3.85 44.15
C GLY A 148 7.43 -3.56 42.72
N THR A 149 8.72 -3.67 42.38
CA THR A 149 9.16 -3.92 40.99
C THR A 149 8.85 -5.37 40.61
N PRO A 150 8.12 -5.67 39.51
CA PRO A 150 8.14 -6.99 38.91
C PRO A 150 9.45 -7.16 38.13
N GLY A 151 10.11 -8.29 38.35
CA GLY A 151 11.48 -8.57 37.95
C GLY A 151 11.72 -8.54 36.44
N ASP A 152 12.86 -7.97 36.09
CA ASP A 152 13.56 -8.20 34.84
C ASP A 152 14.44 -9.44 35.04
N GLY A 153 14.14 -10.50 34.31
CA GLY A 153 14.89 -11.75 34.33
C GLY A 153 15.99 -11.71 33.29
N SER A 154 17.19 -11.30 33.71
CA SER A 154 18.43 -11.54 32.96
C SER A 154 19.39 -12.29 33.88
N GLU A 155 19.40 -13.62 33.76
CA GLU A 155 20.50 -14.46 34.24
C GLU A 155 21.69 -14.25 33.28
N GLU A 156 22.66 -13.43 33.68
CA GLU A 156 24.05 -13.56 33.25
C GLU A 156 24.75 -14.51 34.24
N LEU A 157 25.16 -15.68 33.75
CA LEU A 157 26.10 -16.55 34.44
C LEU A 157 27.52 -16.12 34.05
N ASP A 158 28.20 -15.52 35.02
CA ASP A 158 29.60 -15.15 34.98
C ASP A 158 30.51 -16.39 35.05
N SER A 159 31.57 -16.28 34.26
CA SER A 159 32.74 -17.12 34.17
C SER A 159 33.50 -17.29 35.49
N THR A 160 34.06 -18.48 35.71
CA THR A 160 35.44 -18.62 36.19
C THR A 160 36.02 -19.96 35.74
N ASP A 161 37.23 -19.87 35.18
CA ASP A 161 38.16 -20.91 34.77
C ASP A 161 38.52 -21.89 35.91
N ASP A 162 38.86 -23.16 35.58
CA ASP A 162 40.19 -23.70 35.92
C ASP A 162 40.45 -25.13 35.35
N ASP A 163 41.70 -25.28 34.92
CA ASP A 163 42.52 -26.41 34.45
C ASP A 163 42.10 -27.88 34.68
N SER A 164 42.23 -28.69 33.61
CA SER A 164 43.12 -29.89 33.51
C SER A 164 43.06 -30.57 32.15
#